data_AF-A0A1G0INQ5-F1
#
_entry.id   AF-A0A1G0INQ5-F1
#
_cell.length_a   1.000
_cell.length_b   1.000
_cell.length_c   1.000
_cell.angle_alpha   90.00
_cell.angle_beta   90.00
_cell.angle_gamma   90.00
#
_symmetry.space_group_name_H-M   'P 1'
#
loop_
_entity.id
_entity.type
_entity.pdbx_description
1 polymer ?
#
loop_
_entity_poly.entity_id
_entity_poly.type
_entity_poly.pdbx_seq_one_letter_code
_entity_poly.pdbx_strand_id
1 'polypeptide(L)'
;MQKRALDLRRNMTDAGIRMWYYLRNRRLSGYKFVREQVIGAYIVDFLCREKKLIIEIDGGQHGNAIEYDTQRTKDLERQGYRVIRI
;
A
#
# COMPACT_ATOMS: atom_id res chain seq x y z
N MET A 1 11.55 9.96 1.88
CA MET A 1 10.47 9.06 1.49
C MET A 1 10.74 8.28 0.20
N GLN A 2 11.15 8.92 -0.90
CA GLN A 2 11.41 8.20 -2.17
C GLN A 2 12.51 7.12 -2.06
N LYS A 3 13.63 7.42 -1.36
CA LYS A 3 14.69 6.43 -1.09
C LYS A 3 14.16 5.23 -0.29
N ARG A 4 13.40 5.49 0.77
CA ARG A 4 12.75 4.45 1.60
C ARG A 4 11.79 3.57 0.77
N ALA A 5 11.01 4.16 -0.13
CA ALA A 5 10.14 3.41 -1.04
C ALA A 5 10.94 2.51 -2.01
N LEU A 6 12.11 2.95 -2.48
CA LEU A 6 12.98 2.11 -3.30
C LEU A 6 13.55 0.92 -2.51
N ASP A 7 13.94 1.14 -1.27
CA ASP A 7 14.46 0.08 -0.40
C ASP A 7 13.37 -0.95 -0.07
N LEU A 8 12.14 -0.48 0.25
CA LEU A 8 10.98 -1.36 0.47
C LEU A 8 10.65 -2.20 -0.77
N ARG A 9 10.80 -1.63 -1.99
CA ARG A 9 10.63 -2.39 -3.23
C ARG A 9 11.66 -3.50 -3.41
N ARG A 10 12.84 -3.39 -2.81
CA ARG A 10 13.88 -4.43 -2.88
C ARG A 10 13.66 -5.49 -1.79
N ASN A 11 13.12 -5.08 -0.65
CA ASN A 11 13.03 -5.87 0.57
C ASN A 11 11.57 -6.10 1.01
N MET A 12 10.70 -6.49 0.07
CA MET A 12 9.31 -6.82 0.41
C MET A 12 9.22 -8.11 1.23
N THR A 13 8.22 -8.18 2.11
CA THR A 13 7.87 -9.41 2.82
C THR A 13 7.37 -10.49 1.85
N ASP A 14 7.40 -11.76 2.26
CA ASP A 14 6.88 -12.88 1.45
C ASP A 14 5.39 -12.71 1.09
N ALA A 15 4.59 -12.22 2.03
CA ALA A 15 3.18 -11.87 1.79
C ALA A 15 3.06 -10.78 0.72
N GLY A 16 3.90 -9.74 0.81
CA GLY A 16 4.02 -8.71 -0.21
C GLY A 16 4.40 -9.26 -1.58
N ILE A 17 5.41 -10.13 -1.65
CA ILE A 17 5.88 -10.70 -2.91
C ILE A 17 4.75 -11.51 -3.57
N ARG A 18 4.02 -12.32 -2.79
CA ARG A 18 2.86 -13.09 -3.27
C ARG A 18 1.74 -12.19 -3.77
N MET A 19 1.36 -11.16 -3.01
CA MET A 19 0.36 -10.19 -3.45
C MET A 19 0.79 -9.47 -4.74
N TRP A 20 2.05 -9.03 -4.81
CA TRP A 20 2.57 -8.36 -5.99
C TRP A 20 2.52 -9.24 -7.24
N TYR A 21 2.73 -10.55 -7.11
CA TYR A 21 2.58 -11.49 -8.23
C TYR A 21 1.17 -11.43 -8.84
N TYR A 22 0.12 -11.32 -8.02
CA TYR A 22 -1.27 -11.23 -8.49
C TYR A 22 -1.65 -9.84 -9.02
N LEU A 23 -1.04 -8.77 -8.49
CA LEU A 23 -1.40 -7.39 -8.85
C LEU A 23 -0.61 -6.83 -10.05
N ARG A 24 0.65 -7.26 -10.24
CA ARG A 24 1.53 -6.71 -11.29
C ARG A 24 0.99 -6.94 -12.69
N ASN A 25 1.47 -6.14 -13.64
CA ASN A 25 1.19 -6.32 -15.07
C ASN A 25 -0.32 -6.39 -15.39
N ARG A 26 -1.16 -5.64 -14.65
CA ARG A 26 -2.61 -5.58 -14.88
C ARG A 26 -3.32 -6.94 -14.74
N ARG A 27 -2.74 -7.89 -14.01
CA ARG A 27 -3.29 -9.25 -13.86
C ARG A 27 -4.61 -9.28 -13.10
N LEU A 28 -4.82 -8.34 -12.17
CA LEU A 28 -6.10 -8.21 -11.49
C LEU A 28 -7.05 -7.34 -12.31
N SER A 29 -7.95 -7.99 -13.06
CA SER A 29 -9.04 -7.37 -13.82
C SER A 29 -8.61 -6.24 -14.77
N GLY A 30 -7.37 -6.27 -15.28
CA GLY A 30 -6.85 -5.23 -16.18
C GLY A 30 -6.35 -3.94 -15.50
N TYR A 31 -6.48 -3.82 -14.18
CA TYR A 31 -6.15 -2.59 -13.47
C TYR A 31 -4.67 -2.47 -13.12
N LYS A 32 -4.11 -1.26 -13.30
CA LYS A 32 -2.70 -1.01 -12.97
C LYS A 32 -2.53 -0.77 -11.48
N PHE A 33 -1.78 -1.67 -10.84
CA PHE A 33 -1.25 -1.50 -9.50
C PHE A 33 0.22 -1.09 -9.54
N VAL A 34 0.61 -0.21 -8.62
CA VAL A 34 2.01 0.11 -8.31
C VAL A 34 2.26 -0.20 -6.84
N ARG A 35 3.50 -0.59 -6.50
CA ARG A 35 3.88 -0.97 -5.14
C ARG A 35 4.77 0.08 -4.46
N GLU A 36 4.69 0.17 -3.14
CA GLU A 36 5.48 1.08 -2.29
C GLU A 36 5.38 2.52 -2.80
N GLN A 37 4.16 3.04 -2.91
CA GLN A 37 3.92 4.36 -3.47
C GLN A 37 3.89 5.43 -2.37
N VAL A 38 4.63 6.51 -2.58
CA VAL A 38 4.53 7.69 -1.70
C VAL A 38 3.26 8.47 -2.02
N ILE A 39 2.44 8.74 -1.01
CA ILE A 39 1.24 9.59 -1.05
C ILE A 39 1.30 10.52 0.17
N GLY A 40 1.52 11.82 -0.07
CA GLY A 40 1.71 12.79 1.02
C GLY A 40 2.85 12.35 1.95
N ALA A 41 2.53 12.20 3.24
CA ALA A 41 3.46 11.77 4.29
C ALA A 41 3.56 10.25 4.45
N TYR A 42 2.92 9.45 3.59
CA TYR A 42 2.79 8.01 3.75
C TYR A 42 3.41 7.23 2.59
N ILE A 43 3.88 6.02 2.86
CA ILE A 43 4.16 5.00 1.85
C ILE A 43 3.06 3.95 1.99
N VAL A 44 2.44 3.59 0.87
CA VAL A 44 1.39 2.56 0.81
C VAL A 44 1.90 1.37 0.02
N ASP A 45 1.55 0.16 0.45
CA ASP A 45 2.09 -1.09 -0.12
C ASP A 45 1.68 -1.26 -1.57
N PHE A 46 0.39 -1.09 -1.88
CA PHE A 46 -0.12 -1.12 -3.26
C PHE A 46 -1.15 -0.03 -3.52
N LEU A 47 -1.06 0.57 -4.71
CA LEU A 47 -1.99 1.59 -5.18
C LEU A 47 -2.50 1.28 -6.58
N CYS A 48 -3.82 1.26 -6.74
CA CYS A 48 -4.50 1.42 -8.02
C CYS A 48 -5.03 2.85 -8.15
N ARG A 49 -4.36 3.67 -8.98
CA ARG A 49 -4.77 5.06 -9.22
C ARG A 49 -6.14 5.16 -9.91
N GLU A 50 -6.39 4.25 -10.85
CA GLU A 50 -7.63 4.21 -11.66
C GLU A 50 -8.89 4.02 -10.79
N LYS A 51 -8.75 3.32 -9.65
CA LYS A 51 -9.83 3.06 -8.70
C LYS A 51 -9.71 3.83 -7.40
N LYS A 52 -8.69 4.68 -7.26
CA LYS A 52 -8.27 5.29 -5.99
C LYS A 52 -8.29 4.25 -4.84
N LEU A 53 -7.74 3.07 -5.09
CA LEU A 53 -7.73 1.97 -4.14
C LEU A 53 -6.32 1.71 -3.63
N ILE A 54 -6.17 1.71 -2.31
CA ILE A 54 -4.97 1.31 -1.59
C ILE A 54 -5.21 -0.07 -0.96
N ILE A 55 -4.25 -0.97 -1.14
CA ILE A 55 -4.23 -2.27 -0.46
C ILE A 55 -2.98 -2.30 0.41
N GLU A 56 -3.16 -2.60 1.69
CA GLU A 56 -2.08 -2.76 2.66
C GLU A 56 -2.07 -4.21 3.15
N ILE A 57 -0.88 -4.72 3.38
CA ILE A 57 -0.70 -6.05 3.94
C ILE A 57 -0.35 -5.89 5.40
N ASP A 58 -1.11 -6.56 6.27
CA ASP A 58 -0.81 -6.63 7.69
C ASP A 58 0.45 -7.48 7.90
N GLY A 59 1.61 -6.84 7.75
CA GLY A 59 2.86 -7.38 8.26
C GLY A 59 2.80 -7.25 9.78
N GLY A 60 2.76 -8.37 10.49
CA GLY A 60 2.62 -8.49 11.96
C GLY A 60 3.71 -7.83 12.82
N GLN A 61 4.07 -6.58 12.52
CA GLN A 61 4.95 -5.68 13.26
C GLN A 61 4.16 -4.49 13.83
N HIS A 62 2.84 -4.43 13.66
CA HIS A 62 1.98 -3.43 14.30
C HIS A 62 1.67 -3.78 15.75
N GLY A 63 2.72 -3.99 16.55
CA GLY A 63 2.63 -3.80 17.99
C GLY A 63 2.51 -2.30 18.27
N ASN A 64 1.33 -1.85 18.71
CA ASN A 64 1.08 -0.60 19.43
C ASN A 64 1.00 0.74 18.66
N ALA A 65 0.17 0.86 17.61
CA ALA A 65 -0.16 2.19 17.08
C ALA A 65 -1.55 2.30 16.41
N ILE A 66 -2.61 1.80 17.06
CA ILE A 66 -4.00 1.86 16.56
C ILE A 66 -4.42 3.31 16.20
N GLU A 67 -4.00 4.30 17.00
CA GLU A 67 -4.32 5.71 16.75
C GLU A 67 -3.58 6.29 15.54
N TYR A 68 -2.28 5.96 15.39
CA TYR A 68 -1.50 6.35 14.22
C TYR A 68 -2.07 5.75 12.94
N ASP A 69 -2.51 4.49 13.02
CA ASP A 69 -3.16 3.81 11.90
C ASP A 69 -4.50 4.46 11.52
N THR A 70 -5.29 4.87 12.52
CA THR A 70 -6.56 5.56 12.31
C THR A 70 -6.40 6.93 11.64
N GLN A 71 -5.45 7.75 12.11
CA GLN A 71 -5.21 9.07 11.51
C GLN A 71 -4.68 8.94 10.08
N ARG A 72 -3.78 7.98 9.86
CA ARG A 72 -3.22 7.66 8.55
C ARG A 72 -4.32 7.27 7.56
N THR A 73 -5.23 6.38 7.93
CA THR A 73 -6.39 6.02 7.09
C THR A 73 -7.23 7.24 6.75
N LYS A 74 -7.61 8.04 7.76
CA LYS A 74 -8.44 9.24 7.55
C LYS A 74 -7.81 10.23 6.57
N ASP A 75 -6.49 10.41 6.62
CA ASP A 75 -5.79 11.33 5.71
C ASP A 75 -5.74 10.82 4.27
N LEU A 76 -5.61 9.50 4.08
CA LEU A 76 -5.67 8.89 2.75
C LEU A 76 -7.10 8.91 2.19
N GLU A 77 -8.10 8.68 3.04
CA GLU A 77 -9.52 8.76 2.69
C GLU A 77 -9.94 10.19 2.35
N ARG A 78 -9.44 11.20 3.06
CA ARG A 78 -9.67 12.62 2.73
C ARG A 78 -9.10 13.00 1.36
N GLN A 79 -8.06 12.31 0.90
CA GLN A 79 -7.52 12.44 -0.46
C GLN A 79 -8.33 11.66 -1.51
N GLY A 80 -9.41 11.00 -1.09
CA GLY A 80 -10.34 10.25 -1.94
C GLY A 80 -9.91 8.81 -2.21
N TYR A 81 -8.98 8.25 -1.44
CA TYR A 81 -8.59 6.85 -1.55
C TYR A 81 -9.44 5.96 -0.65
N ARG A 82 -9.84 4.80 -1.15
CA ARG A 82 -10.32 3.69 -0.32
C ARG A 82 -9.13 2.87 0.15
N VAL A 83 -9.06 2.53 1.43
CA VAL A 83 -8.01 1.66 1.99
C VAL A 83 -8.60 0.30 2.34
N ILE A 84 -7.94 -0.79 1.95
CA ILE A 84 -8.27 -2.17 2.34
C ILE A 84 -7.00 -2.78 2.96
N ARG A 85 -7.16 -3.47 4.10
CA ARG A 85 -6.09 -4.20 4.78
C ARG A 85 -6.35 -5.70 4.72
N ILE A 86 -5.30 -6.50 4.49
CA ILE A 86 -5.35 -7.96 4.28
C ILE A 86 -4.23 -8.64 5.05
#